data_AF-A0A1Q6X1V3-F1
#
_entry.id   AF-A0A1Q6X1V3-F1
#
_cell.length_a   1.000
_cell.length_b   1.000
_cell.length_c   1.000
_cell.angle_alpha   90.00
_cell.angle_beta   90.00
_cell.angle_gamma   90.00
#
_symmetry.space_group_name_H-M   'P 1'
#
loop_
_entity.id
_entity.type
_entity.pdbx_description
1 polymer ?
#
loop_
_entity_poly.entity_id
_entity_poly.type
_entity_poly.pdbx_seq_one_letter_code
_entity_poly.pdbx_strand_id
1 'polypeptide(L)' 'MQFLPGFTVQCINPRCEARGRWLRADATAPLGGDGHCLCCGDFLRNVPPPLGPRFRMRPRSLTARPPLRPRPR' A
#
# COMPACT_ATOMS: atom_id res chain seq x y z
N MET A 1 16.64 1.56 -8.78
CA MET A 1 15.60 0.57 -8.37
C MET A 1 14.26 1.10 -8.87
N GLN A 2 13.47 0.29 -9.58
CA GLN A 2 12.18 0.74 -10.12
C GLN A 2 11.07 0.32 -9.15
N PHE A 3 10.33 1.29 -8.61
CA PHE A 3 9.20 1.02 -7.72
C PHE A 3 7.95 0.73 -8.55
N LEU A 4 7.23 -0.32 -8.17
CA LEU A 4 5.97 -0.65 -8.81
C LEU A 4 4.87 0.29 -8.32
N PRO A 5 3.87 0.56 -9.18
CA PRO A 5 2.69 1.25 -8.78
C PRO A 5 2.02 0.66 -7.53
N GLY A 6 1.61 1.51 -6.60
CA GLY A 6 0.98 1.15 -5.33
C GLY A 6 1.97 0.82 -4.20
N PHE A 7 3.28 0.83 -4.45
CA PHE A 7 4.26 0.69 -3.37
C PHE A 7 4.31 1.94 -2.50
N THR A 8 4.62 1.75 -1.23
CA THR A 8 4.96 2.83 -0.33
C THR A 8 6.46 2.85 -0.09
N VAL A 9 7.05 4.03 -0.13
CA VAL A 9 8.49 4.21 -0.01
C VAL A 9 8.82 5.21 1.10
N GLN A 10 10.00 5.06 1.70
CA GLN A 10 10.50 5.90 2.78
C GLN A 10 11.99 6.21 2.58
N CYS A 11 12.42 7.40 2.99
CA CYS A 11 13.84 7.76 2.98
C CYS A 11 14.63 6.96 4.04
N ILE A 12 15.79 6.44 3.64
CA ILE A 12 16.67 5.67 4.54
C ILE A 12 17.61 6.56 5.37
N ASN A 13 17.85 7.80 4.94
CA ASN A 13 18.84 8.67 5.60
C ASN A 13 18.39 9.05 7.03
N PRO A 14 19.17 8.69 8.08
CA PRO A 14 18.85 9.03 9.47
C PRO A 14 18.79 10.53 9.77
N ARG A 15 19.45 11.35 8.95
CA ARG A 15 19.51 12.81 9.12
C ARG A 15 18.48 13.55 8.30
N CYS A 16 17.70 12.86 7.47
CA CYS A 16 16.67 13.50 6.66
C CYS A 16 15.42 13.77 7.50
N GLU A 17 14.93 15.01 7.44
CA GLU A 17 13.66 15.41 8.07
C GLU A 17 12.46 14.61 7.54
N ALA A 18 12.54 14.13 6.30
CA ALA A 18 11.50 13.28 5.69
C ALA A 18 11.58 11.81 6.09
N ARG A 19 12.55 11.39 6.93
CA ARG A 19 12.61 10.03 7.45
C ARG A 19 11.37 9.76 8.31
N GLY A 20 10.78 8.57 8.16
CA GLY A 20 9.49 8.27 8.80
C GLY A 20 8.28 8.60 7.93
N ARG A 21 8.42 9.53 6.97
CA ARG A 21 7.31 9.92 6.09
C ARG A 21 7.09 8.90 4.98
N TRP A 22 5.82 8.51 4.80
CA TRP A 22 5.39 7.56 3.79
C TRP A 22 5.06 8.31 2.50
N LEU A 23 5.66 7.86 1.40
CA LEU A 23 5.39 8.38 0.06
C LEU A 23 4.80 7.24 -0.79
N ARG A 24 3.86 7.54 -1.68
CA ARG A 24 3.34 6.56 -2.64
C ARG A 24 4.17 6.59 -3.92
N ALA A 25 4.39 5.41 -4.50
CA ALA A 25 5.18 5.25 -5.71
C ALA A 25 4.49 5.79 -7.00
N ASP A 26 3.20 6.15 -6.97
CA ASP A 26 2.50 6.79 -8.11
C ASP A 26 1.73 8.04 -7.70
N ALA A 27 1.85 9.09 -8.54
CA ALA A 27 0.71 9.77 -9.18
C ALA A 27 1.04 11.17 -9.73
N THR A 28 2.20 11.78 -9.43
CA THR A 28 2.34 13.23 -9.78
C THR A 28 3.71 13.73 -10.23
N ALA A 29 4.76 12.92 -10.14
CA ALA A 29 6.05 13.26 -10.72
C ALA A 29 6.91 12.00 -10.72
N PRO A 30 7.90 11.88 -11.62
CA PRO A 30 8.98 10.95 -11.36
C PRO A 30 9.52 11.29 -9.96
N LEU A 31 9.58 10.33 -9.05
CA LEU A 31 10.42 10.45 -7.85
C LEU A 31 11.87 10.56 -8.35
N GLY A 32 12.24 11.74 -8.86
CA GLY A 32 13.46 12.04 -9.62
C GLY A 32 14.05 10.84 -10.34
N GLY A 33 13.33 10.22 -11.29
CA GLY A 33 13.78 9.14 -12.19
C GLY A 33 14.25 7.81 -11.56
N ASP A 34 14.73 7.83 -10.33
CA ASP A 34 15.77 6.91 -9.87
C ASP A 34 15.51 6.37 -8.45
N GLY A 35 14.46 6.86 -7.79
CA GLY A 35 14.12 6.44 -6.43
C GLY A 35 14.87 7.21 -5.34
N HIS A 36 15.11 8.51 -5.56
CA HIS A 36 15.75 9.40 -4.61
C HIS A 36 14.72 10.29 -3.86
N CYS A 37 15.07 10.66 -2.64
CA CYS A 37 14.29 11.54 -1.79
C CYS A 37 14.41 13.00 -2.26
N LEU A 38 13.29 13.70 -2.42
CA LEU A 38 13.28 15.12 -2.82
C LEU A 38 13.88 16.07 -1.78
N CYS A 39 14.01 15.63 -0.52
CA CYS A 39 14.53 16.48 0.57
C CYS A 39 16.05 16.37 0.76
N CYS A 40 16.65 15.21 0.49
CA CYS A 40 18.08 14.97 0.75
C CYS A 40 18.84 14.32 -0.41
N GLY A 41 18.15 13.87 -1.46
CA GLY A 41 18.75 13.14 -2.58
C GLY A 41 19.08 11.67 -2.28
N ASP A 42 18.93 11.19 -1.05
CA ASP A 42 19.23 9.79 -0.72
C ASP A 42 18.19 8.80 -1.26
N PHE A 43 18.60 7.53 -1.33
CA PHE A 43 17.74 6.45 -1.79
C PHE A 43 16.50 6.25 -0.91
N LEU A 44 15.38 6.01 -1.59
CA LEU A 44 14.15 5.55 -0.99
C LEU A 44 14.17 4.02 -0.88
N ARG A 45 13.54 3.49 0.16
CA ARG A 45 13.32 2.06 0.37
C ARG A 45 11.83 1.77 0.31
N ASN A 46 11.46 0.70 -0.38
CA ASN A 46 10.10 0.16 -0.30
C ASN A 46 9.84 -0.33 1.13
N VAL A 47 8.84 0.22 1.77
CA VAL A 47 8.36 -0.21 3.08
C VAL A 47 6.89 -0.55 2.88
N PRO A 48 6.45 -1.81 3.10
CA PRO A 48 5.04 -2.16 2.96
C PRO A 48 4.21 -1.29 3.92
N PRO A 49 3.04 -0.78 3.49
CA PRO A 49 2.19 0.00 4.37
C PRO A 49 1.91 -0.85 5.62
N PRO A 50 1.80 -0.23 6.82
CA PRO A 50 1.42 -0.98 8.00
C PRO A 50 0.12 -1.68 7.64
N LEU A 51 0.15 -3.02 7.64
CA LEU A 51 -1.01 -3.85 7.39
C LEU A 51 -2.07 -3.37 8.39
N GLY A 52 -3.04 -2.59 7.91
CA GLY A 52 -4.05 -1.96 8.74
C GLY A 52 -4.64 -3.00 9.69
N PRO A 53 -4.99 -2.62 10.93
CA PRO A 53 -5.11 -3.50 12.09
C PRO A 53 -5.89 -4.75 11.72
N ARG A 54 -5.14 -5.80 11.36
CA ARG A 54 -5.59 -7.11 10.87
C ARG A 54 -6.96 -7.05 10.22
N PHE A 55 -7.03 -7.10 8.89
CA PHE A 55 -8.22 -7.65 8.24
C PHE A 55 -8.49 -8.99 8.93
N ARG A 56 -9.40 -8.99 9.91
CA ARG A 56 -9.92 -10.19 10.51
C ARG A 56 -10.72 -10.76 9.35
N MET A 57 -10.08 -11.57 8.51
CA MET A 57 -10.75 -12.59 7.74
C MET A 57 -11.39 -13.51 8.77
N ARG A 58 -12.46 -13.03 9.41
CA ARG A 58 -13.41 -13.88 10.08
C ARG A 58 -13.96 -14.71 8.93
N PRO A 59 -13.74 -16.04 8.93
CA PRO A 59 -14.35 -16.89 7.93
C PRO A 59 -15.83 -16.55 7.92
N ARG A 60 -16.36 -16.08 6.78
CA ARG A 60 -17.81 -16.01 6.64
C ARG A 60 -18.26 -17.45 6.64
N SER A 61 -19.09 -17.83 7.59
CA SER A 61 -19.68 -19.17 7.60
C SER A 61 -20.31 -19.40 6.22
N LEU A 62 -20.02 -20.55 5.60
CA LEU A 62 -20.68 -20.99 4.37
C LEU A 62 -22.13 -21.33 4.73
N THR A 63 -22.94 -20.30 5.00
CA THR A 63 -24.37 -20.47 5.22
C THR A 63 -24.96 -21.08 3.96
N ALA A 64 -25.59 -22.24 4.11
CA ALA A 64 -26.29 -22.91 3.02
C ALA A 64 -27.25 -21.91 2.35
N ARG A 65 -27.27 -21.94 1.01
CA ARG A 65 -28.16 -21.10 0.21
C ARG A 65 -29.61 -21.34 0.67
N PRO A 66 -30.41 -20.30 0.98
CA PRO A 66 -31.81 -20.49 1.34
C PRO A 66 -32.53 -21.27 0.23
N PRO A 67 -33.46 -22.19 0.56
CA PRO A 67 -34.21 -22.92 -0.45
C PRO A 67 -34.95 -21.94 -1.37
N LEU A 68 -34.87 -22.18 -2.68
CA LEU A 68 -35.60 -21.41 -3.69
C LEU A 68 -37.09 -21.49 -3.39
N ARG A 69 -37.71 -20.36 -3.03
CA ARG A 69 -39.17 -20.28 -2.93
C ARG A 69 -39.76 -20.50 -4.32
N PRO A 70 -40.83 -21.32 -4.46
CA PRO A 70 -41.54 -21.45 -5.72
C PRO A 70 -42.03 -20.07 -6.17
N ARG A 71 -41.78 -19.71 -7.42
CA ARG A 71 -42.33 -18.52 -8.03
C ARG A 71 -43.81 -18.80 -8.35
N PRO A 72 -44.77 -17.94 -7.96
CA PRO A 72 -46.15 -18.07 -8.43
C PRO A 72 -46.18 -17.94 -9.96
N ARG A 73 -46.97 -18.78 -10.62
CA ARG A 73 -47.25 -18.71 -12.06
C ARG A 73 -48.19 -17.55 -12.37
#